data_AF-A0A6L7TTH4-F1
#
_entry.id   AF-A0A6L7TTH4-F1
#
_cell.length_a   1.000
_cell.length_b   1.000
_cell.length_c   1.000
_cell.angle_alpha   90.00
_cell.angle_beta   90.00
_cell.angle_gamma   90.00
#
_symmetry.space_group_name_H-M   'P 1'
#
loop_
_entity.id
_entity.type
_entity.pdbx_description
1 polymer ?
#
loop_
_entity_poly.entity_id
_entity_poly.type
_entity_poly.pdbx_seq_one_letter_code
_entity_poly.pdbx_strand_id
1 'polypeptide(L)' 'MPAYVILYLTEVDEARHAEFRSRQRPLLEAKGGKIVARGPVAEATDGETTANRRIAVMEFPTVEQARAWIG' A
#
# COMPACT_ATOMS: atom_id res chain seq x y z
N MET A 1 9.62 -17.42 -2.21
CA MET A 1 8.20 -17.06 -2.48
C MET A 1 8.05 -15.57 -2.25
N PRO A 2 7.29 -14.84 -3.08
CA PRO A 2 7.06 -13.42 -2.88
C PRO A 2 6.29 -13.17 -1.58
N ALA A 3 6.53 -12.01 -0.97
CA ALA A 3 5.82 -11.53 0.22
C ALA A 3 4.99 -10.29 -0.13
N TYR A 4 3.87 -10.10 0.58
CA TYR A 4 2.97 -8.98 0.33
C TYR A 4 2.74 -8.17 1.59
N VAL A 5 2.80 -6.86 1.45
CA VAL A 5 2.35 -5.92 2.46
C VAL A 5 1.06 -5.27 1.97
N ILE A 6 0.00 -5.45 2.75
CA ILE A 6 -1.35 -4.96 2.43
C ILE A 6 -1.72 -3.92 3.48
N LEU A 7 -1.86 -2.66 3.04
CA LEU A 7 -2.29 -1.56 3.89
C LEU A 7 -3.77 -1.26 3.62
N TYR A 8 -4.54 -1.22 4.70
CA TYR A 8 -5.88 -0.65 4.70
C TYR A 8 -5.82 0.73 5.35
N LEU A 9 -6.24 1.73 4.61
CA LEU A 9 -6.21 3.12 5.04
C LEU A 9 -7.64 3.64 5.16
N THR A 10 -7.93 4.35 6.22
CA THR A 10 -9.17 5.10 6.45
C THR A 10 -8.82 6.57 6.67
N GLU A 11 -9.70 7.48 6.26
CA GLU A 11 -9.58 8.93 6.55
C GLU A 11 -8.28 9.56 6.01
N VAL A 12 -8.02 9.36 4.72
CA VAL A 12 -6.81 9.86 4.06
C VAL A 12 -6.99 11.32 3.61
N ASP A 13 -6.23 12.25 4.21
CA ASP A 13 -6.05 13.60 3.66
C ASP A 13 -5.29 13.53 2.32
N GLU A 14 -5.98 13.85 1.22
CA GLU A 14 -5.44 13.67 -0.13
C GLU A 14 -4.20 14.53 -0.42
N ALA A 15 -4.12 15.74 0.12
CA ALA A 15 -3.00 16.64 -0.12
C ALA A 15 -1.74 16.12 0.57
N ARG A 16 -1.85 15.75 1.86
CA ARG A 16 -0.75 15.13 2.61
C ARG A 16 -0.37 13.77 2.05
N HIS A 17 -1.34 13.00 1.60
CA HIS A 17 -1.10 11.68 1.04
C HIS A 17 -0.39 11.74 -0.31
N ALA A 18 -0.62 12.76 -1.16
CA ALA A 18 0.08 12.91 -2.42
C ALA A 18 1.60 13.09 -2.26
N GLU A 19 2.01 13.98 -1.36
CA GLU A 19 3.43 14.22 -1.04
C GLU A 19 4.08 13.03 -0.31
N PHE A 20 3.32 12.34 0.54
CA PHE A 20 3.78 11.10 1.15
C PHE A 20 4.03 10.02 0.09
N ARG A 21 3.10 9.82 -0.85
CA ARG A 21 3.21 8.82 -1.93
C ARG A 21 4.44 9.03 -2.81
N SER A 22 4.78 10.27 -3.14
CA SER A 22 5.95 10.57 -3.99
C SER A 22 7.26 10.20 -3.28
N ARG A 23 7.37 10.48 -1.97
CA ARG A 23 8.55 10.14 -1.16
C ARG A 23 8.68 8.65 -0.85
N GLN A 24 7.56 7.96 -0.67
CA GLN A 24 7.55 6.53 -0.34
C GLN A 24 7.91 5.63 -1.53
N ARG A 25 7.62 6.05 -2.76
CA ARG A 25 7.88 5.26 -3.97
C ARG A 25 9.36 4.87 -4.11
N PRO A 26 10.34 5.79 -4.04
CA PRO A 26 11.76 5.43 -4.10
C PRO A 26 12.20 4.52 -2.95
N LEU A 27 11.68 4.73 -1.73
CA LEU A 27 12.03 3.91 -0.55
C LEU A 27 11.53 2.47 -0.70
N LEU A 28 10.33 2.31 -1.24
CA LEU A 28 9.77 1.00 -1.58
C LEU A 28 10.65 0.28 -2.61
N GLU A 29 10.98 0.95 -3.72
CA GLU A 29 11.77 0.39 -4.81
C GLU A 29 13.19 0.03 -4.35
N ALA A 30 13.81 0.85 -3.50
CA ALA A 30 15.12 0.58 -2.92
C ALA A 30 15.17 -0.70 -2.06
N LYS A 31 14.02 -1.17 -1.56
CA LYS A 31 13.88 -2.44 -0.83
C LYS A 31 13.40 -3.60 -1.72
N GLY A 32 13.35 -3.40 -3.03
CA GLY A 32 12.86 -4.38 -4.00
C GLY A 32 11.33 -4.46 -4.06
N GLY A 33 10.62 -3.52 -3.44
CA GLY A 33 9.17 -3.50 -3.41
C GLY A 33 8.56 -2.96 -4.71
N LYS A 34 7.42 -3.54 -5.10
CA LYS A 34 6.61 -3.11 -6.26
C LYS A 34 5.17 -2.85 -5.82
N ILE A 35 4.52 -1.81 -6.32
CA ILE A 35 3.07 -1.65 -6.12
C ILE A 35 2.31 -2.54 -7.11
N VAL A 36 1.44 -3.38 -6.57
CA VAL A 36 0.54 -4.26 -7.33
C VAL A 36 -0.84 -3.63 -7.48
N ALA A 37 -1.36 -3.04 -6.40
CA ALA A 37 -2.64 -2.32 -6.40
C ALA A 37 -2.58 -1.13 -5.45
N ARG A 38 -3.22 -0.02 -5.79
CA ARG A 38 -3.34 1.13 -4.89
C ARG A 38 -4.50 2.03 -5.30
N GLY A 39 -5.39 2.36 -4.37
CA GLY A 39 -6.50 3.26 -4.66
C GLY A 39 -7.65 3.17 -3.65
N PRO A 40 -8.73 3.94 -3.86
CA PRO A 40 -9.98 3.73 -3.13
C PRO A 40 -10.52 2.32 -3.39
N VAL A 41 -11.23 1.76 -2.41
CA VAL A 41 -12.00 0.52 -2.61
C VAL A 41 -13.23 0.87 -3.43
N ALA A 42 -13.26 0.44 -4.69
CA ALA A 42 -14.34 0.77 -5.62
C ALA A 42 -15.63 -0.03 -5.36
N GLU A 43 -15.50 -1.29 -4.94
CA GLU A 43 -16.60 -2.21 -4.72
C GLU A 43 -16.25 -3.19 -3.59
N ALA A 44 -17.24 -3.60 -2.80
CA ALA A 44 -17.15 -4.72 -1.87
C ALA A 44 -18.09 -5.84 -2.35
N THR A 45 -17.53 -6.98 -2.74
CA THR A 45 -18.29 -8.14 -3.19
C THR A 45 -18.97 -8.89 -2.04
N ASP A 46 -18.41 -8.76 -0.82
CA ASP A 46 -18.97 -9.26 0.43
C ASP A 46 -18.62 -8.27 1.56
N GLY A 47 -19.56 -8.06 2.50
CA GLY A 47 -19.46 -7.06 3.57
C GLY A 47 -19.64 -5.60 3.14
N GLU A 48 -19.45 -4.69 4.08
CA GLU A 48 -19.56 -3.24 3.85
C GLU A 48 -18.17 -2.59 3.68
N THR A 49 -18.07 -1.65 2.74
CA THR A 49 -16.92 -0.75 2.63
C THR A 49 -17.36 0.70 2.83
N THR A 50 -16.55 1.49 3.53
CA THR A 50 -16.79 2.92 3.69
C THR A 50 -16.21 3.69 2.50
N ALA A 51 -16.84 4.80 2.12
CA ALA A 51 -16.43 5.63 0.97
C ALA A 51 -14.99 6.14 1.05
N ASN A 52 -14.41 6.21 2.25
CA ASN A 52 -13.06 6.72 2.49
C ASN A 52 -12.00 5.61 2.61
N ARG A 53 -12.37 4.35 2.35
CA ARG A 53 -11.46 3.22 2.47
C ARG A 53 -10.55 3.12 1.26
N ARG A 54 -9.24 2.94 1.51
CA ARG A 54 -8.24 2.74 0.46
C ARG A 54 -7.41 1.51 0.77
N ILE A 55 -6.88 0.90 -0.29
CA ILE A 55 -5.94 -0.21 -0.21
C ILE A 55 -4.63 0.16 -0.89
N ALA A 56 -3.52 -0.34 -0.36
CA ALA A 56 -2.25 -0.42 -1.06
C ALA A 56 -1.66 -1.82 -0.88
N VAL A 57 -1.34 -2.47 -1.99
CA VAL A 57 -0.72 -3.80 -2.04
C VAL A 57 0.66 -3.65 -2.64
N MET A 58 1.66 -4.06 -1.87
CA MET A 58 3.06 -4.05 -2.27
C MET A 58 3.61 -5.47 -2.25
N GLU A 59 4.29 -5.86 -3.31
CA GLU A 59 4.97 -7.14 -3.45
C GLU A 59 6.47 -6.97 -3.23
N PHE A 60 7.07 -7.90 -2.52
CA PHE A 60 8.50 -8.02 -2.30
C PHE A 60 8.99 -9.41 -2.70
N PRO A 61 10.23 -9.56 -3.19
CA PRO A 61 10.77 -10.87 -3.54
C PRO A 61 10.88 -11.82 -2.34
N THR A 62 11.12 -11.30 -1.13
CA THR A 62 11.19 -12.09 0.11
C THR A 62 10.49 -11.40 1.30
N VAL A 63 10.17 -12.17 2.34
CA VAL A 63 9.56 -11.64 3.57
C VAL A 63 10.51 -10.76 4.37
N GLU A 64 11.81 -11.01 4.29
CA GLU A 64 12.85 -10.20 4.94
C GLU A 64 12.90 -8.79 4.34
N GLN A 65 12.78 -8.66 3.02
CA GLN A 65 12.70 -7.37 2.34
C GLN A 65 11.42 -6.61 2.71
N ALA A 66 10.29 -7.31 2.79
CA ALA A 66 9.03 -6.72 3.24
C ALA A 66 9.14 -6.19 4.68
N ARG A 67 9.72 -6.97 5.60
CA ARG A 67 9.96 -6.54 6.99
C ARG A 67 10.90 -5.35 7.07
N ALA A 68 12.02 -5.39 6.33
CA ALA A 68 12.98 -4.29 6.29
C ALA A 68 12.42 -2.99 5.69
N TRP A 69 11.32 -3.07 4.94
CA TRP A 69 10.59 -1.90 4.44
C TRP A 69 9.60 -1.36 5.49
N ILE A 70 8.91 -2.23 6.23
CA ILE A 70 7.98 -1.82 7.29
C ILE A 70 8.70 -1.09 8.43
N GLY A 71 9.91 -1.53 8.77
CA GLY A 71 10.69 -1.05 9.91
C GLY A 71 11.00 -2.15 10.91
#